data_AF-A0A968MPB1-F1
#
_entry.id   AF-A0A968MPB1-F1
#
_cell.length_a   1.000
_cell.length_b   1.000
_cell.length_c   1.000
_cell.angle_alpha   90.00
_cell.angle_beta   90.00
_cell.angle_gamma   90.00
#
_symmetry.space_group_name_H-M   'P 1'
#
loop_
_entity.id
_entity.type
_entity.pdbx_description
1 polymer ?
#
loop_
_entity_poly.entity_id
_entity_poly.type
_entity_poly.pdbx_seq_one_letter_code
_entity_poly.pdbx_strand_id
1 'polypeptide(L)'
;MLARGLSPDRVLGARDTTVVDAYLTPLLRRYVRKLDHELPGSRLRIMQSDGGLVDAKRFRGRDAVLSGPAGGVVAVGRVARDAGLPRAIGFDMGGTSTDVCRWEGRPERVFEAEISGVRVRTPMMDIHTIAAGGGSICRVEGGRLTVGPESAGSSPGPLCYGAATASEITLTDVLLVLGRLRPERFPFPLHEERARVAITRAREAVEAHFPTVESLAEGWLEVAVEAMAGAIRHVSIGKGHDVREHGLVIYGGAAGQVACAVADRLGVEPDRGPPAGRRAVCARGWAPRTS
;
A
#
# COMPACT_ATOMS: atom_id res chain seq x y z
N MET A 1 0.66 -40.89 -6.58
CA MET A 1 2.06 -41.19 -6.22
C MET A 1 2.89 -39.90 -6.07
N LEU A 2 2.50 -38.93 -5.24
CA LEU A 2 3.25 -37.68 -5.06
C LEU A 2 2.99 -37.08 -3.66
N ALA A 3 3.72 -37.54 -2.64
CA ALA A 3 3.86 -36.87 -1.33
C ALA A 3 4.90 -37.53 -0.40
N ARG A 4 5.65 -38.57 -0.83
CA ARG A 4 6.66 -39.20 0.03
C ARG A 4 8.00 -38.45 -0.12
N GLY A 5 8.35 -37.64 0.88
CA GLY A 5 9.65 -36.96 0.97
C GLY A 5 9.60 -35.43 1.13
N LEU A 6 8.42 -34.82 1.16
CA LEU A 6 8.27 -33.39 1.45
C LEU A 6 7.98 -33.20 2.95
N SER A 7 8.64 -32.23 3.58
CA SER A 7 8.30 -31.82 4.95
C SER A 7 6.82 -31.39 5.02
N PRO A 8 6.15 -31.58 6.17
CA PRO A 8 4.74 -31.19 6.33
C PRO A 8 4.45 -29.76 5.87
N ASP A 9 5.34 -28.81 6.16
CA ASP A 9 5.22 -27.42 5.71
C ASP A 9 5.25 -27.26 4.19
N ARG A 10 6.10 -28.02 3.49
CA ARG A 10 6.17 -28.00 2.03
C ARG A 10 4.91 -28.58 1.39
N VAL A 11 4.29 -29.58 2.03
CA VAL A 11 3.03 -30.16 1.57
C VAL A 11 1.88 -29.17 1.79
N LEU A 12 1.85 -28.48 2.94
CA LEU A 12 0.82 -27.48 3.24
C LEU A 12 0.89 -26.28 2.27
N GLY A 13 2.06 -25.66 2.10
CA GLY A 13 2.21 -24.53 1.17
C GLY A 13 1.85 -24.87 -0.28
N ALA A 14 2.15 -26.09 -0.74
CA ALA A 14 1.77 -26.54 -2.08
C ALA A 14 0.25 -26.74 -2.23
N ARG A 15 -0.43 -27.22 -1.18
CA ARG A 15 -1.89 -27.38 -1.15
C ARG A 15 -2.57 -26.02 -1.18
N ASP A 16 -2.15 -25.10 -0.31
CA ASP A 16 -2.72 -23.75 -0.24
C ASP A 16 -2.55 -23.01 -1.57
N THR A 17 -1.36 -23.08 -2.17
CA THR A 17 -1.11 -22.52 -3.51
C THR A 17 -2.03 -23.09 -4.58
N THR A 18 -2.30 -24.40 -4.52
CA THR A 18 -3.19 -25.07 -5.47
C THR A 18 -4.63 -24.58 -5.30
N VAL A 19 -5.09 -24.42 -4.06
CA VAL A 19 -6.42 -23.90 -3.74
C VAL A 19 -6.56 -22.46 -4.22
N VAL A 20 -5.58 -21.60 -3.92
CA VAL A 20 -5.54 -20.19 -4.39
C VAL A 20 -5.61 -20.14 -5.91
N ASP A 21 -4.81 -20.95 -6.60
CA ASP A 21 -4.80 -20.95 -8.05
C ASP A 21 -6.13 -21.42 -8.66
N ALA A 22 -6.71 -22.49 -8.12
CA ALA A 22 -7.99 -23.04 -8.56
C ALA A 22 -9.15 -22.06 -8.32
N TYR A 23 -9.11 -21.33 -7.21
CA TYR A 23 -10.13 -20.35 -6.85
C TYR A 23 -10.05 -19.09 -7.73
N LEU A 24 -8.86 -18.52 -7.91
CA LEU A 24 -8.68 -17.23 -8.59
C LEU A 24 -8.64 -17.34 -10.13
N THR A 25 -8.05 -18.41 -10.69
CA THR A 25 -7.83 -18.53 -12.14
C THR A 25 -9.12 -18.39 -12.96
N PRO A 26 -10.26 -19.02 -12.60
CA PRO A 26 -11.50 -18.86 -13.37
C PRO A 26 -12.04 -17.42 -13.39
N LEU A 27 -11.93 -16.71 -12.26
CA LEU A 27 -12.35 -15.32 -12.13
C LEU A 27 -11.50 -14.40 -13.01
N LEU A 28 -10.18 -14.57 -12.94
CA LEU A 28 -9.23 -13.83 -13.77
C LEU A 28 -9.44 -14.11 -15.26
N ARG A 29 -9.67 -15.36 -15.66
CA ARG A 29 -9.97 -15.70 -17.06
C ARG A 29 -11.24 -15.05 -17.58
N ARG A 30 -12.26 -14.87 -16.74
CA ARG A 30 -13.47 -14.13 -17.12
C ARG A 30 -13.15 -12.65 -17.36
N TYR A 31 -12.38 -12.04 -16.46
CA TYR A 31 -11.95 -10.65 -16.60
C TYR A 31 -11.07 -10.43 -17.84
N VAL A 32 -10.05 -11.27 -18.04
CA VAL A 32 -9.15 -11.20 -19.20
C VAL A 32 -9.91 -11.35 -20.52
N ARG A 33 -10.86 -12.29 -20.60
CA ARG A 33 -11.69 -12.44 -21.82
C ARG A 33 -12.52 -11.21 -22.10
N LYS A 34 -13.04 -10.55 -21.07
CA LYS A 34 -13.77 -9.28 -21.22
C LYS A 34 -12.84 -8.19 -21.77
N LEU A 35 -11.64 -8.03 -21.19
CA LEU A 35 -10.66 -7.06 -21.69
C LEU A 35 -10.23 -7.32 -23.14
N ASP A 36 -9.99 -8.58 -23.49
CA ASP A 36 -9.59 -8.99 -24.86
C ASP A 36 -10.69 -8.65 -25.88
N HIS A 37 -11.96 -8.73 -25.47
CA HIS A 37 -13.09 -8.32 -26.30
C HIS A 37 -13.23 -6.80 -26.41
N GLU A 38 -12.99 -6.06 -25.33
CA GLU A 38 -13.08 -4.59 -25.30
C GLU A 38 -11.88 -3.90 -25.98
N LEU A 39 -10.76 -4.60 -26.17
CA LEU A 39 -9.53 -4.08 -26.76
C LEU A 39 -9.09 -4.88 -28.02
N PRO A 40 -9.93 -4.92 -29.07
CA PRO A 40 -9.65 -5.73 -30.25
C PRO A 40 -8.33 -5.31 -30.93
N GLY A 41 -7.56 -6.30 -31.38
CA GLY A 41 -6.26 -6.09 -32.06
C GLY A 41 -5.08 -5.75 -31.12
N SER A 42 -5.32 -5.65 -29.81
CA SER A 42 -4.26 -5.39 -28.83
C SER A 42 -3.56 -6.67 -28.38
N ARG A 43 -2.27 -6.57 -28.02
CA ARG A 43 -1.53 -7.65 -27.33
C ARG A 43 -1.56 -7.41 -25.82
N LEU A 44 -2.50 -8.06 -25.14
CA LEU A 44 -2.64 -7.96 -23.69
C LEU A 44 -1.53 -8.73 -22.95
N ARG A 45 -0.76 -7.97 -22.15
CA ARG A 45 0.23 -8.51 -21.21
C ARG A 45 -0.13 -8.07 -19.79
N ILE A 46 -0.02 -8.99 -18.85
CA ILE A 46 -0.43 -8.78 -17.46
C ILE A 46 0.79 -8.93 -16.55
N MET A 47 0.91 -8.03 -15.59
CA MET A 47 1.92 -8.08 -14.53
C MET A 47 1.70 -9.31 -13.64
N GLN A 48 2.79 -9.98 -13.30
CA GLN A 48 2.82 -11.12 -12.38
C GLN A 48 3.42 -10.70 -11.03
N SER A 49 3.19 -11.52 -10.00
CA SER A 49 3.75 -11.34 -8.65
C SER A 49 5.26 -11.19 -8.61
N ASP A 50 5.97 -11.69 -9.61
CA ASP A 50 7.44 -11.67 -9.72
C ASP A 50 7.98 -10.44 -10.50
N GLY A 51 7.10 -9.55 -10.93
CA GLY A 51 7.40 -8.38 -11.75
C GLY A 51 7.50 -8.62 -13.25
N GLY A 52 7.31 -9.86 -13.70
CA GLY A 52 7.28 -10.22 -15.10
C GLY A 52 5.96 -9.84 -15.76
N LEU A 53 6.00 -9.73 -17.09
CA LEU A 53 4.79 -9.62 -17.92
C LEU A 53 4.53 -10.95 -18.60
N VAL A 54 3.30 -11.45 -18.52
CA VAL A 54 2.85 -12.66 -19.21
C VAL A 54 1.73 -12.34 -20.19
N ASP A 55 1.64 -13.12 -21.26
CA ASP A 55 0.45 -13.13 -22.12
C ASP A 55 -0.80 -13.38 -21.28
N ALA A 56 -1.84 -12.58 -21.49
CA ALA A 56 -3.05 -12.61 -20.68
C ALA A 56 -3.73 -13.99 -20.66
N LYS A 57 -3.62 -14.78 -21.73
CA LYS A 57 -4.20 -16.14 -21.81
C LYS A 57 -3.47 -17.16 -20.93
N ARG A 58 -2.22 -16.86 -20.55
CA ARG A 58 -1.38 -17.70 -19.69
C ARG A 58 -1.37 -17.24 -18.22
N PHE A 59 -2.04 -16.13 -17.90
CA PHE A 59 -2.09 -15.61 -16.54
C PHE A 59 -2.87 -16.55 -15.62
N ARG A 60 -2.31 -16.85 -14.44
CA ARG A 60 -2.86 -17.78 -13.46
C ARG A 60 -3.07 -17.09 -12.11
N GLY A 61 -4.01 -17.64 -11.34
CA GLY A 61 -4.41 -17.13 -10.02
C GLY A 61 -3.26 -17.01 -9.04
N ARG A 62 -2.42 -18.03 -8.94
CA ARG A 62 -1.24 -18.00 -8.03
C ARG A 62 -0.25 -16.90 -8.37
N ASP A 63 -0.15 -16.51 -9.65
CA ASP A 63 0.81 -15.52 -10.16
C ASP A 63 0.21 -14.10 -10.16
N ALA A 64 -1.03 -13.95 -9.70
CA ALA A 64 -1.75 -12.68 -9.64
C ALA A 64 -1.69 -12.01 -8.27
N VAL A 65 -1.35 -12.77 -7.22
CA VAL A 65 -1.35 -12.26 -5.86
C VAL A 65 -0.24 -11.22 -5.70
N LEU A 66 -0.58 -10.00 -5.29
CA LEU A 66 0.34 -8.85 -5.23
C LEU A 66 0.97 -8.45 -6.59
N SER A 67 0.35 -8.80 -7.73
CA SER A 67 0.90 -8.42 -9.04
C SER A 67 0.88 -6.90 -9.30
N GLY A 68 -0.10 -6.18 -8.76
CA GLY A 68 -0.14 -4.71 -8.80
C GLY A 68 1.06 -4.08 -8.08
N PRO A 69 1.23 -4.35 -6.77
CA PRO A 69 2.39 -3.91 -6.00
C PRO A 69 3.74 -4.30 -6.62
N ALA A 70 3.85 -5.49 -7.23
CA ALA A 70 5.05 -5.92 -7.95
C ALA A 70 5.44 -4.96 -9.09
N GLY A 71 4.45 -4.41 -9.81
CA GLY A 71 4.68 -3.34 -10.78
C GLY A 71 5.23 -2.06 -10.14
N GLY A 72 4.77 -1.72 -8.94
CA GLY A 72 5.31 -0.65 -8.11
C GLY A 72 6.79 -0.85 -7.79
N VAL A 73 7.20 -2.06 -7.39
CA VAL A 73 8.61 -2.38 -7.12
C VAL A 73 9.48 -2.23 -8.38
N VAL A 74 8.98 -2.64 -9.55
CA VAL A 74 9.67 -2.42 -10.83
C VAL A 74 9.89 -0.92 -11.07
N ALA A 75 8.87 -0.10 -10.81
CA ALA A 75 8.95 1.36 -10.94
C ALA A 75 9.93 1.97 -9.93
N VAL A 76 9.92 1.53 -8.67
CA VAL A 76 10.89 1.94 -7.64
C VAL A 76 12.32 1.70 -8.11
N GLY A 77 12.59 0.50 -8.64
CA GLY A 77 13.91 0.17 -9.15
C GLY A 77 14.35 1.01 -10.35
N ARG A 78 13.40 1.53 -11.14
CA ARG A 78 13.69 2.47 -12.23
C ARG A 78 13.95 3.88 -11.68
N VAL A 79 13.08 4.39 -10.82
CA VAL A 79 13.21 5.71 -10.19
C VAL A 79 14.50 5.81 -9.39
N ALA A 80 14.86 4.76 -8.64
CA ALA A 80 16.10 4.70 -7.88
C ALA A 80 17.32 4.86 -8.80
N ARG A 81 17.37 4.14 -9.92
CA ARG A 81 18.46 4.28 -10.91
C ARG A 81 18.52 5.67 -11.52
N ASP A 82 17.38 6.19 -11.97
CA ASP A 82 17.29 7.51 -12.60
C ASP A 82 17.68 8.64 -11.61
N ALA A 83 17.46 8.41 -10.30
CA ALA A 83 17.85 9.33 -9.23
C ALA A 83 19.27 9.11 -8.69
N GLY A 84 20.01 8.11 -9.16
CA GLY A 84 21.34 7.75 -8.64
C GLY A 84 21.31 7.19 -7.21
N LEU A 85 20.18 6.65 -6.77
CA LEU A 85 20.02 6.00 -5.47
C LEU A 85 20.59 4.58 -5.54
N PRO A 86 21.61 4.23 -4.72
CA PRO A 86 22.11 2.85 -4.68
C PRO A 86 21.12 1.90 -4.01
N ARG A 87 20.29 2.43 -3.11
CA ARG A 87 19.31 1.71 -2.30
C ARG A 87 18.05 2.55 -2.18
N ALA A 88 16.88 1.91 -2.22
CA ALA A 88 15.61 2.58 -2.08
C ALA A 88 14.59 1.75 -1.30
N ILE A 89 13.69 2.44 -0.61
CA ILE A 89 12.44 1.88 -0.08
C ILE A 89 11.30 2.40 -0.94
N GLY A 90 10.51 1.48 -1.50
CA GLY A 90 9.24 1.82 -2.12
C GLY A 90 8.15 1.92 -1.07
N PHE A 91 7.36 2.98 -1.12
CA PHE A 91 6.22 3.23 -0.24
C PHE A 91 5.00 3.58 -1.10
N ASP A 92 4.12 2.60 -1.31
CA ASP A 92 2.85 2.73 -2.03
C ASP A 92 1.71 2.83 -1.02
N MET A 93 1.04 3.96 -0.91
CA MET A 93 -0.16 4.07 -0.08
C MET A 93 -1.38 4.38 -0.94
N GLY A 94 -2.31 3.43 -0.94
CA GLY A 94 -3.60 3.53 -1.60
C GLY A 94 -4.74 3.89 -0.64
N GLY A 95 -5.97 3.62 -1.09
CA GLY A 95 -7.18 3.82 -0.29
C GLY A 95 -7.42 2.75 0.78
N THR A 96 -6.75 1.60 0.72
CA THR A 96 -7.05 0.48 1.66
C THR A 96 -5.81 -0.05 2.36
N SER A 97 -4.68 -0.05 1.67
CA SER A 97 -3.44 -0.63 2.16
C SER A 97 -2.25 0.29 1.84
N THR A 98 -1.14 -0.04 2.50
CA THR A 98 0.19 0.41 2.13
C THR A 98 1.05 -0.79 1.79
N ASP A 99 1.73 -0.74 0.64
CA ASP A 99 2.70 -1.74 0.21
C ASP A 99 4.11 -1.16 0.31
N VAL A 100 5.00 -1.88 0.98
CA VAL A 100 6.39 -1.48 1.21
C VAL A 100 7.34 -2.52 0.61
N CYS A 101 8.38 -2.06 -0.08
CA CYS A 101 9.42 -2.93 -0.63
C CYS A 101 10.81 -2.33 -0.45
N ARG A 102 11.83 -3.19 -0.49
CA ARG A 102 13.24 -2.77 -0.55
C ARG A 102 13.81 -3.05 -1.93
N TRP A 103 14.66 -2.14 -2.41
CA TRP A 103 15.39 -2.27 -3.66
C TRP A 103 16.86 -1.92 -3.47
N GLU A 104 17.75 -2.76 -4.01
CA GLU A 104 19.20 -2.53 -4.05
C GLU A 104 19.78 -3.18 -5.31
N GLY A 105 19.93 -2.40 -6.38
CA GLY A 105 20.38 -2.88 -7.71
C GLY A 105 19.37 -3.78 -8.45
N ARG A 106 18.60 -4.60 -7.71
CA ARG A 106 17.54 -5.48 -8.20
C ARG A 106 16.41 -5.60 -7.16
N PRO A 107 15.18 -5.93 -7.59
CA PRO A 107 14.09 -6.26 -6.66
C PRO A 107 14.42 -7.50 -5.81
N GLU A 108 14.09 -7.44 -4.53
CA GLU A 108 14.10 -8.62 -3.65
C GLU A 108 12.98 -9.59 -4.03
N ARG A 109 13.24 -10.88 -3.83
CA ARG A 109 12.32 -11.96 -4.22
C ARG A 109 12.22 -13.00 -3.13
N VAL A 110 11.01 -13.53 -2.97
CA VAL A 110 10.71 -14.68 -2.13
C VAL A 110 10.04 -15.77 -2.96
N PHE A 111 10.11 -17.01 -2.49
CA PHE A 111 9.50 -18.17 -3.15
C PHE A 111 8.28 -18.71 -2.41
N GLU A 112 8.04 -18.16 -1.22
CA GLU A 112 6.95 -18.49 -0.33
C GLU A 112 6.61 -17.25 0.49
N ALA A 113 5.33 -16.92 0.59
CA ALA A 113 4.82 -15.85 1.44
C ALA A 113 3.48 -16.26 2.03
N GLU A 114 3.16 -15.71 3.20
CA GLU A 114 1.84 -15.81 3.80
C GLU A 114 1.07 -14.51 3.54
N ILE A 115 -0.07 -14.61 2.85
CA ILE A 115 -0.86 -13.47 2.40
C ILE A 115 -2.27 -13.68 2.94
N SER A 116 -2.69 -12.80 3.86
CA SER A 116 -3.98 -12.91 4.56
C SER A 116 -4.21 -14.28 5.22
N GLY A 117 -3.16 -14.86 5.82
CA GLY A 117 -3.21 -16.18 6.46
C GLY A 117 -3.11 -17.37 5.51
N VAL A 118 -2.92 -17.14 4.20
CA VAL A 118 -2.81 -18.20 3.19
C VAL A 118 -1.40 -18.27 2.65
N ARG A 119 -0.78 -19.46 2.68
CA ARG A 119 0.58 -19.67 2.15
C ARG A 119 0.54 -19.80 0.63
N VAL A 120 1.31 -18.96 -0.06
CA VAL A 120 1.46 -18.99 -1.52
C VAL A 120 2.91 -19.24 -1.87
N ARG A 121 3.17 -20.35 -2.56
CA ARG A 121 4.48 -20.87 -2.92
C ARG A 121 4.74 -20.72 -4.41
N THR A 122 4.93 -19.48 -4.84
CA THR A 122 5.32 -19.10 -6.19
C THR A 122 6.43 -18.04 -6.12
N PRO A 123 7.34 -17.94 -7.09
CA PRO A 123 8.27 -16.82 -7.15
C PRO A 123 7.51 -15.49 -7.16
N MET A 124 7.87 -14.59 -6.26
CA MET A 124 7.25 -13.27 -6.14
C MET A 124 8.23 -12.24 -5.61
N MET A 125 7.88 -10.97 -5.77
CA MET A 125 8.62 -9.87 -5.15
C MET A 125 8.38 -9.84 -3.64
N ASP A 126 9.42 -9.47 -2.90
CA ASP A 126 9.34 -9.29 -1.46
C ASP A 126 8.64 -7.96 -1.14
N ILE A 127 7.36 -8.05 -0.81
CA ILE A 127 6.48 -6.91 -0.56
C ILE A 127 5.80 -7.14 0.79
N HIS A 128 5.89 -6.15 1.66
CA HIS A 128 5.19 -6.14 2.92
C HIS A 128 3.99 -5.20 2.85
N THR A 129 2.80 -5.78 2.96
CA THR A 129 1.53 -5.03 2.91
C THR A 129 0.98 -4.86 4.32
N ILE A 130 0.59 -3.63 4.67
CA ILE A 130 -0.16 -3.34 5.89
C ILE A 130 -1.53 -2.76 5.58
N ALA A 131 -2.48 -3.00 6.47
CA ALA A 131 -3.85 -2.50 6.40
C ALA A 131 -3.97 -1.04 6.87
N ALA A 132 -3.10 -0.17 6.34
CA ALA A 132 -3.09 1.26 6.61
C ALA A 132 -3.12 2.00 5.27
N GLY A 133 -4.28 2.49 4.85
CA GLY A 133 -4.47 3.31 3.66
C GLY A 133 -5.40 4.49 3.98
N GLY A 134 -5.76 5.27 2.96
CA GLY A 134 -6.62 6.45 3.16
C GLY A 134 -8.00 6.12 3.75
N GLY A 135 -8.56 4.96 3.42
CA GLY A 135 -9.87 4.48 3.90
C GLY A 135 -9.80 3.68 5.19
N SER A 136 -8.63 3.50 5.80
CA SER A 136 -8.51 2.80 7.08
C SER A 136 -9.34 3.50 8.14
N ILE A 137 -10.18 2.71 8.83
CA ILE A 137 -11.14 3.23 9.79
C ILE A 137 -10.44 3.65 11.07
N CYS A 138 -10.76 4.84 11.58
CA CYS A 138 -10.21 5.43 12.80
C CYS A 138 -11.25 5.32 13.92
N ARG A 139 -10.90 4.70 15.05
CA ARG A 139 -11.79 4.54 16.20
C ARG A 139 -11.16 4.98 17.51
N VAL A 140 -12.04 5.26 18.48
CA VAL A 140 -11.72 5.37 19.89
C VAL A 140 -12.30 4.13 20.58
N GLU A 141 -11.46 3.22 21.03
CA GLU A 141 -11.86 1.97 21.68
C GLU A 141 -11.26 1.91 23.08
N GLY A 142 -12.10 1.96 24.12
CA GLY A 142 -11.64 1.92 25.51
C GLY A 142 -10.63 3.03 25.86
N GLY A 143 -10.78 4.21 25.24
CA GLY A 143 -9.86 5.35 25.41
C GLY A 143 -8.57 5.27 24.58
N ARG A 144 -8.40 4.26 23.73
CA ARG A 144 -7.24 4.10 22.83
C ARG A 144 -7.63 4.44 21.40
N LEU A 145 -6.69 5.05 20.68
CA LEU A 145 -6.84 5.33 19.25
C LEU A 145 -6.41 4.11 18.44
N THR A 146 -7.24 3.70 17.48
CA THR A 146 -6.92 2.64 16.53
C THR A 146 -7.15 3.13 15.09
N VAL A 147 -6.33 2.62 14.16
CA VAL A 147 -6.46 2.88 12.72
C VAL A 147 -6.35 1.56 11.97
N GLY A 148 -7.39 1.18 11.24
CA GLY A 148 -7.49 -0.13 10.62
C GLY A 148 -7.71 -1.25 11.64
N PRO A 149 -7.59 -2.54 11.24
CA PRO A 149 -7.23 -3.00 9.89
C PRO A 149 -8.38 -2.88 8.88
N GLU A 150 -9.60 -2.59 9.35
CA GLU A 150 -10.77 -2.44 8.48
C GLU A 150 -10.68 -1.15 7.66
N SER A 151 -11.27 -1.19 6.47
CA SER A 151 -11.29 -0.05 5.54
C SER A 151 -12.70 0.19 5.02
N ALA A 152 -13.07 1.47 4.92
CA ALA A 152 -14.30 1.91 4.25
C ALA A 152 -14.23 1.78 2.71
N GLY A 153 -13.05 1.42 2.17
CA GLY A 153 -12.80 1.29 0.74
C GLY A 153 -13.06 2.58 -0.02
N SER A 154 -13.58 2.46 -1.25
CA SER A 154 -14.03 3.60 -2.07
C SER A 154 -15.56 3.77 -2.09
N SER A 155 -16.31 2.78 -1.61
CA SER A 155 -17.77 2.81 -1.52
C SER A 155 -18.23 2.00 -0.30
N PRO A 156 -18.86 2.63 0.72
CA PRO A 156 -19.25 4.04 0.75
C PRO A 156 -18.06 5.01 0.86
N GLY A 157 -16.89 4.53 1.29
CA GLY A 157 -15.67 5.32 1.40
C GLY A 157 -15.65 6.31 2.58
N PRO A 158 -14.63 7.18 2.64
CA PRO A 158 -14.52 8.27 3.60
C PRO A 158 -15.79 9.13 3.72
N LEU A 159 -16.07 9.65 4.91
CA LEU A 159 -17.21 10.56 5.14
C LEU A 159 -17.14 11.79 4.24
N CYS A 160 -15.93 12.31 4.02
CA CYS A 160 -15.67 13.47 3.20
C CYS A 160 -15.93 13.23 1.71
N TYR A 161 -16.11 11.99 1.25
CA TYR A 161 -16.51 11.71 -0.15
C TYR A 161 -18.01 11.92 -0.40
N GLY A 162 -18.81 12.13 0.65
CA GLY A 162 -20.20 12.56 0.49
C GLY A 162 -21.21 11.44 0.29
N ALA A 163 -20.82 10.16 0.29
CA ALA A 163 -21.78 9.06 0.20
C ALA A 163 -22.77 9.09 1.38
N ALA A 164 -24.06 8.94 1.11
CA ALA A 164 -25.10 9.01 2.15
C ALA A 164 -25.00 7.86 3.16
N THR A 165 -24.48 6.71 2.74
CA THR A 165 -24.28 5.52 3.56
C THR A 165 -22.93 5.46 4.28
N ALA A 166 -22.05 6.46 4.10
CA ALA A 166 -20.78 6.53 4.83
C ALA A 166 -21.03 6.87 6.30
N SER A 167 -20.51 6.04 7.22
CA SER A 167 -20.66 6.17 8.67
C SER A 167 -19.34 6.18 9.45
N GLU A 168 -18.27 5.62 8.88
CA GLU A 168 -17.00 5.40 9.57
C GLU A 168 -16.03 6.56 9.33
N ILE A 169 -15.36 7.04 10.38
CA ILE A 169 -14.25 8.00 10.26
C ILE A 169 -13.07 7.27 9.63
N THR A 170 -12.44 7.85 8.61
CA THR A 170 -11.27 7.27 7.94
C THR A 170 -10.04 8.15 8.05
N LEU A 171 -8.86 7.59 7.72
CA LEU A 171 -7.63 8.36 7.68
C LEU A 171 -7.69 9.53 6.66
N THR A 172 -8.45 9.40 5.57
CA THR A 172 -8.68 10.49 4.61
C THR A 172 -9.46 11.64 5.24
N ASP A 173 -10.45 11.33 6.08
CA ASP A 173 -11.21 12.32 6.84
C ASP A 173 -10.30 13.09 7.81
N VAL A 174 -9.44 12.36 8.52
CA VAL A 174 -8.41 12.91 9.41
C VAL A 174 -7.46 13.84 8.65
N LEU A 175 -6.93 13.40 7.50
CA LEU A 175 -6.02 14.18 6.67
C LEU A 175 -6.68 15.43 6.07
N LEU A 176 -7.98 15.37 5.80
CA LEU A 176 -8.76 16.54 5.36
C LEU A 176 -8.86 17.58 6.47
N VAL A 177 -9.31 17.17 7.66
CA VAL A 177 -9.48 18.06 8.83
C VAL A 177 -8.15 18.69 9.27
N LEU A 178 -7.03 17.97 9.13
CA LEU A 178 -5.69 18.50 9.41
C LEU A 178 -5.13 19.40 8.29
N GLY A 179 -5.88 19.65 7.21
CA GLY A 179 -5.45 20.50 6.09
C GLY A 179 -4.32 19.90 5.24
N ARG A 180 -4.09 18.57 5.34
CA ARG A 180 -3.07 17.84 4.57
C ARG A 180 -3.53 17.50 3.16
N LEU A 181 -4.84 17.56 2.92
CA LEU A 181 -5.44 17.44 1.59
C LEU A 181 -5.57 18.81 0.91
N ARG A 182 -5.63 18.77 -0.44
CA ARG A 182 -6.00 19.92 -1.27
C ARG A 182 -7.32 19.58 -1.97
N PRO A 183 -8.47 19.99 -1.41
CA PRO A 183 -9.79 19.62 -1.92
C PRO A 183 -9.97 19.93 -3.41
N GLU A 184 -9.34 21.00 -3.90
CA GLU A 184 -9.45 21.48 -5.28
C GLU A 184 -8.80 20.53 -6.30
N ARG A 185 -7.97 19.59 -5.84
CA ARG A 185 -7.31 18.58 -6.69
C ARG A 185 -8.08 17.27 -6.80
N PHE A 186 -9.20 17.14 -6.09
CA PHE A 186 -10.05 15.95 -6.21
C PHE A 186 -11.00 16.09 -7.40
N PRO A 187 -11.35 14.98 -8.07
CA PRO A 187 -12.28 15.00 -9.19
C PRO A 187 -13.74 15.25 -8.79
N PHE A 188 -13.99 15.40 -7.49
CA PHE A 188 -15.29 15.69 -6.88
C PHE A 188 -15.10 16.55 -5.61
N PRO A 189 -16.11 17.32 -5.19
CA PRO A 189 -16.01 18.13 -3.98
C PRO A 189 -15.87 17.25 -2.73
N LEU A 190 -15.06 17.70 -1.78
CA LEU A 190 -14.93 17.07 -0.46
C LEU A 190 -15.82 17.78 0.56
N HIS A 191 -16.38 17.00 1.48
CA HIS A 191 -17.30 17.47 2.52
C HIS A 191 -16.63 17.43 3.90
N GLU A 192 -15.71 18.37 4.17
CA GLU A 192 -14.96 18.44 5.44
C GLU A 192 -15.87 18.45 6.68
N GLU A 193 -16.99 19.17 6.62
CA GLU A 193 -17.92 19.28 7.75
C GLU A 193 -18.46 17.93 8.22
N ARG A 194 -18.67 16.97 7.29
CA ARG A 194 -19.11 15.61 7.66
C ARG A 194 -18.07 14.89 8.50
N ALA A 195 -16.79 15.03 8.14
CA ALA A 195 -15.67 14.49 8.89
C ALA A 195 -15.56 15.18 10.26
N ARG A 196 -15.59 16.52 10.29
CA ARG A 196 -15.47 17.31 11.53
C ARG A 196 -16.58 16.98 12.53
N VAL A 197 -17.83 16.85 12.09
CA VAL A 197 -18.96 16.46 12.97
C VAL A 197 -18.75 15.06 13.55
N ALA A 198 -18.32 14.09 12.74
CA ALA A 198 -18.08 12.73 13.22
C ALA A 198 -16.91 12.65 14.21
N ILE A 199 -15.79 13.35 13.92
CA ILE A 199 -14.64 13.42 14.83
C ILE A 199 -15.02 14.12 16.14
N THR A 200 -15.83 15.18 16.08
CA THR A 200 -16.33 15.87 17.28
C THR A 200 -17.10 14.93 18.20
N ARG A 201 -17.98 14.09 17.64
CA ARG A 201 -18.72 13.06 18.40
C ARG A 201 -17.78 12.02 19.00
N ALA A 202 -16.81 11.52 18.23
CA ALA A 202 -15.83 10.56 18.74
C ALA A 202 -14.97 11.13 19.88
N ARG A 203 -14.69 12.44 19.84
CA ARG A 203 -13.90 13.16 20.86
C ARG A 203 -14.56 13.19 22.22
N GLU A 204 -15.89 13.15 22.32
CA GLU A 204 -16.62 13.14 23.60
C GLU A 204 -16.14 12.03 24.54
N ALA A 205 -15.67 10.89 24.01
CA ALA A 205 -15.16 9.78 24.79
C ALA A 205 -13.74 10.00 25.37
N VAL A 206 -12.97 10.97 24.84
CA VAL A 206 -11.53 11.16 25.14
C VAL A 206 -11.14 12.64 25.30
N GLU A 207 -12.10 13.51 25.55
CA GLU A 207 -11.91 14.97 25.62
C GLU A 207 -10.82 15.41 26.62
N ALA A 208 -10.66 14.68 27.73
CA ALA A 208 -9.62 14.96 28.72
C ALA A 208 -8.19 14.88 28.16
N HIS A 209 -7.96 14.07 27.13
CA HIS A 209 -6.65 13.90 26.48
C HIS A 209 -6.56 14.66 25.15
N PHE A 210 -7.71 14.91 24.50
CA PHE A 210 -7.79 15.55 23.19
C PHE A 210 -8.76 16.75 23.25
N PRO A 211 -8.26 17.95 23.63
CA PRO A 211 -9.10 19.11 23.85
C PRO A 211 -9.70 19.68 22.56
N THR A 212 -9.16 19.33 21.39
CA THR A 212 -9.65 19.82 20.08
C THR A 212 -9.85 18.68 19.08
N VAL A 213 -10.66 18.93 18.04
CA VAL A 213 -10.86 18.02 16.92
C VAL A 213 -9.52 17.69 16.25
N GLU A 214 -8.68 18.71 16.07
CA GLU A 214 -7.36 18.60 15.45
C GLU A 214 -6.42 17.76 16.32
N SER A 215 -6.47 17.87 17.64
CA SER A 215 -5.64 17.05 18.53
C SER A 215 -5.97 15.56 18.44
N LEU A 216 -7.26 15.22 18.34
CA LEU A 216 -7.70 13.83 18.15
C LEU A 216 -7.32 13.31 16.76
N ALA A 217 -7.50 14.15 15.74
CA ALA A 217 -7.12 13.85 14.37
C ALA A 217 -5.60 13.60 14.24
N GLU A 218 -4.76 14.43 14.85
CA GLU A 218 -3.30 14.23 14.86
C GLU A 218 -2.94 12.93 15.61
N GLY A 219 -3.63 12.60 16.71
CA GLY A 219 -3.42 11.32 17.41
C GLY A 219 -3.67 10.09 16.53
N TRP A 220 -4.73 10.09 15.70
CA TRP A 220 -4.92 9.00 14.72
C TRP A 220 -3.86 9.01 13.63
N LEU A 221 -3.44 10.18 13.17
CA LEU A 221 -2.35 10.30 12.19
C LEU A 221 -1.04 9.72 12.75
N GLU A 222 -0.70 10.00 14.01
CA GLU A 222 0.48 9.43 14.67
C GLU A 222 0.43 7.90 14.72
N VAL A 223 -0.72 7.32 15.07
CA VAL A 223 -0.92 5.87 15.07
C VAL A 223 -0.70 5.28 13.66
N ALA A 224 -1.27 5.92 12.63
CA ALA A 224 -1.11 5.48 11.25
C ALA A 224 0.35 5.58 10.78
N VAL A 225 1.02 6.68 11.08
CA VAL A 225 2.44 6.92 10.75
C VAL A 225 3.34 5.92 11.47
N GLU A 226 3.07 5.57 12.72
CA GLU A 226 3.82 4.53 13.42
C GLU A 226 3.68 3.17 12.75
N ALA A 227 2.47 2.78 12.37
CA ALA A 227 2.23 1.52 11.68
C ALA A 227 2.98 1.46 10.34
N MET A 228 2.95 2.54 9.56
CA MET A 228 3.68 2.67 8.29
C MET A 228 5.21 2.66 8.49
N ALA A 229 5.72 3.36 9.49
CA ALA A 229 7.14 3.33 9.83
C ALA A 229 7.57 1.93 10.30
N GLY A 230 6.72 1.24 11.07
CA GLY A 230 6.92 -0.15 11.48
C GLY A 230 7.04 -1.10 10.29
N ALA A 231 6.18 -0.96 9.29
CA ALA A 231 6.26 -1.71 8.03
C ALA A 231 7.58 -1.46 7.28
N ILE A 232 8.04 -0.22 7.22
CA ILE A 232 9.33 0.12 6.61
C ILE A 232 10.48 -0.49 7.40
N ARG A 233 10.46 -0.43 8.73
CA ARG A 233 11.47 -1.08 9.59
C ARG A 233 11.48 -2.60 9.41
N HIS A 234 10.32 -3.22 9.18
CA HIS A 234 10.22 -4.66 8.93
C HIS A 234 10.98 -5.08 7.67
N VAL A 235 10.82 -4.35 6.56
CA VAL A 235 11.51 -4.68 5.29
C VAL A 235 12.98 -4.26 5.25
N SER A 236 13.47 -3.52 6.25
CA SER A 236 14.84 -2.98 6.32
C SER A 236 15.60 -3.49 7.54
N ILE A 237 15.37 -2.89 8.72
CA ILE A 237 16.04 -3.22 9.99
C ILE A 237 15.78 -4.68 10.36
N GLY A 238 14.56 -5.17 10.14
CA GLY A 238 14.21 -6.59 10.34
C GLY A 238 15.06 -7.56 9.52
N LYS A 239 15.73 -7.07 8.47
CA LYS A 239 16.64 -7.80 7.60
C LYS A 239 18.11 -7.34 7.72
N GLY A 240 18.43 -6.53 8.72
CA GLY A 240 19.79 -6.05 8.99
C GLY A 240 20.22 -4.82 8.19
N HIS A 241 19.27 -4.05 7.66
CA HIS A 241 19.55 -2.84 6.87
C HIS A 241 19.14 -1.55 7.59
N ASP A 242 19.99 -0.53 7.55
CA ASP A 242 19.65 0.80 8.07
C ASP A 242 18.75 1.57 7.07
N VAL A 243 17.57 1.99 7.53
CA VAL A 243 16.61 2.78 6.72
C VAL A 243 17.24 4.08 6.21
N ARG A 244 18.13 4.70 6.99
CA ARG A 244 18.74 6.01 6.68
C ARG A 244 19.69 5.98 5.48
N GLU A 245 20.09 4.77 5.06
CA GLU A 245 20.90 4.53 3.87
C GLU A 245 20.05 4.40 2.58
N HIS A 246 18.73 4.40 2.70
CA HIS A 246 17.81 4.22 1.58
C HIS A 246 17.18 5.54 1.18
N GLY A 247 17.02 5.75 -0.13
CA GLY A 247 16.12 6.78 -0.62
C GLY A 247 14.66 6.34 -0.48
N LEU A 248 13.79 7.23 0.01
CA LEU A 248 12.35 6.92 0.07
C LEU A 248 11.67 7.28 -1.26
N VAL A 249 11.15 6.27 -1.96
CA VAL A 249 10.41 6.40 -3.21
C VAL A 249 8.92 6.24 -2.93
N ILE A 250 8.19 7.36 -3.02
CA ILE A 250 6.80 7.45 -2.62
C ILE A 250 5.90 7.45 -3.84
N TYR A 251 4.85 6.63 -3.83
CA TYR A 251 3.82 6.54 -4.86
C TYR A 251 2.48 6.07 -4.26
N GLY A 252 1.43 5.99 -5.08
CA GLY A 252 0.07 5.78 -4.59
C GLY A 252 -0.65 7.10 -4.27
N GLY A 253 -1.98 7.07 -4.32
CA GLY A 253 -2.81 8.28 -4.24
C GLY A 253 -2.79 8.98 -2.88
N ALA A 254 -2.53 8.24 -1.80
CA ALA A 254 -2.56 8.76 -0.44
C ALA A 254 -1.17 9.01 0.16
N ALA A 255 -0.11 8.42 -0.41
CA ALA A 255 1.21 8.39 0.21
C ALA A 255 1.84 9.77 0.41
N GLY A 256 1.68 10.67 -0.56
CA GLY A 256 2.23 12.03 -0.47
C GLY A 256 1.70 12.85 0.71
N GLN A 257 0.57 12.45 1.29
CA GLN A 257 -0.09 13.16 2.39
C GLN A 257 0.55 12.84 3.75
N VAL A 258 1.18 11.67 3.87
CA VAL A 258 1.82 11.16 5.10
C VAL A 258 3.35 11.03 4.98
N ALA A 259 3.88 11.14 3.75
CA ALA A 259 5.28 10.95 3.41
C ALA A 259 6.28 11.62 4.35
N CYS A 260 6.12 12.93 4.61
CA CYS A 260 7.06 13.66 5.47
C CYS A 260 7.02 13.15 6.90
N ALA A 261 5.81 12.92 7.45
CA ALA A 261 5.66 12.41 8.81
C ALA A 261 6.28 11.00 8.95
N VAL A 262 6.12 10.14 7.93
CA VAL A 262 6.77 8.82 7.89
C VAL A 262 8.28 8.96 7.81
N ALA A 263 8.81 9.86 6.97
CA ALA A 263 10.25 10.09 6.86
C ALA A 263 10.85 10.62 8.17
N ASP A 264 10.21 11.61 8.80
CA ASP A 264 10.60 12.17 10.10
C ASP A 264 10.60 11.07 11.16
N ARG A 265 9.57 10.22 11.19
CA ARG A 265 9.45 9.11 12.14
C ARG A 265 10.53 8.03 11.97
N LEU A 266 11.05 7.88 10.76
CA LEU A 266 12.15 6.98 10.42
C LEU A 266 13.54 7.61 10.59
N GLY A 267 13.61 8.92 10.87
CA GLY A 267 14.87 9.67 10.89
C GLY A 267 15.53 9.77 9.50
N VAL A 268 14.74 9.71 8.43
CA VAL A 268 15.20 9.91 7.06
C VAL A 268 15.16 11.41 6.78
N GLU A 269 16.32 12.07 6.78
CA GLU A 269 16.36 13.50 6.52
C GLU A 269 16.05 13.82 5.04
N PRO A 270 15.21 14.83 4.77
CA PRO A 270 15.08 15.39 3.43
C PRO A 270 16.43 15.95 2.97
N ASP A 271 16.75 15.77 1.69
CA ASP A 271 17.95 16.33 1.07
C ASP A 271 17.96 17.87 1.22
N ARG A 272 18.88 18.40 2.04
CA ARG A 272 19.13 19.84 2.22
C ARG A 272 20.38 20.32 1.45
N GLY A 273 20.97 19.50 0.57
CA GLY A 273 22.21 19.80 -0.14
C GLY A 273 22.05 20.24 -1.61
N PRO A 274 23.08 20.87 -2.21
CA PRO A 274 23.14 21.14 -3.66
C PRO A 274 23.25 19.82 -4.45
N PRO A 275 23.01 19.80 -5.78
CA PRO A 275 22.49 18.63 -6.49
C PRO A 275 23.52 17.49 -6.63
N ALA A 276 23.67 16.68 -5.59
CA ALA A 276 24.53 15.48 -5.61
C ALA A 276 24.14 14.38 -4.61
N GLY A 277 22.98 14.45 -3.95
CA GLY A 277 22.66 13.49 -2.88
C GLY A 277 21.17 13.30 -2.62
N ARG A 278 20.38 12.96 -3.65
CA ARG A 278 18.93 12.73 -3.52
C ARG A 278 18.67 11.63 -2.48
N ARG A 279 17.87 11.88 -1.44
CA ARG A 279 17.46 10.84 -0.44
C ARG A 279 15.95 10.73 -0.22
N ALA A 280 15.14 11.58 -0.85
CA ALA A 280 13.71 11.35 -1.00
C ALA A 280 13.29 11.74 -2.42
N VAL A 281 12.71 10.80 -3.15
CA VAL A 281 12.26 11.03 -4.53
C VAL A 281 10.77 10.71 -4.57
N CYS A 282 9.96 11.76 -4.69
CA CYS A 282 8.53 11.60 -4.96
C CYS A 282 8.38 11.09 -6.40
N ALA A 283 8.02 9.82 -6.57
CA ALA A 283 7.71 9.24 -7.87
C ALA A 283 6.26 9.58 -8.20
N ARG A 284 6.04 10.60 -9.04
CA ARG A 284 4.72 10.77 -9.66
C ARG A 284 4.50 9.58 -10.60
N GLY A 285 3.36 8.91 -10.43
CA GLY A 285 2.99 7.68 -11.14
C GLY A 285 3.35 7.73 -12.62
N TRP A 286 4.19 6.79 -13.04
CA TRP A 286 4.64 6.67 -14.41
C TRP A 286 3.96 5.46 -15.07
N ALA A 287 3.17 5.71 -16.10
CA ALA A 287 2.81 4.69 -17.07
C ALA A 287 4.01 4.53 -18.02
N PRO A 288 4.58 3.32 -18.21
CA PRO A 288 5.72 3.14 -19.09
C PRO A 288 5.35 3.52 -20.52
N ARG A 289 6.04 4.54 -21.06
CA ARG A 289 6.06 4.77 -22.51
C ARG A 289 6.84 3.61 -23.11
N THR A 290 6.12 2.67 -23.72
CA THR A 290 6.72 1.64 -24.56
C THR A 290 7.26 2.30 -25.82
N SER A 291 8.58 2.25 -26.01
CA SER A 291 9.21 2.32 -27.33
C SER A 291 8.88 1.06 -28.12
#